data_AF-A0A0G3IKH6-F1
#
_entry.id   AF-A0A0G3IKH6-F1
#
_cell.length_a   1.000
_cell.length_b   1.000
_cell.length_c   1.000
_cell.angle_alpha   90.00
_cell.angle_beta   90.00
_cell.angle_gamma   90.00
#
_symmetry.space_group_name_H-M   'P 1'
#
loop_
_entity.id
_entity.type
_entity.pdbx_description
1 polymer ?
#
loop_
_entity_poly.entity_id
_entity_poly.type
_entity_poly.pdbx_seq_one_letter_code
_entity_poly.pdbx_strand_id
1 'polypeptide(L)'
;MVSLSLRRVLFGPPNGGSPVTLPNGMRIRQWQRIETNFLYGETFGEDSVYAKGNLIDFRPGAVVVDAGANIGMFTLFAALRCRGEAEVFAFEPIPSTFSVLAANAAAANRGEYAAAMSTRPGASLTVHPINCGLSDTRDEVMFQHHPNFSLWSTRDADFARQRVDRFVADVAGMIRVIPARLGRVAVRPIVAWMGRIKTVTVALVPLSSVIEQHRLDRIDVLKVDVEGAEVAVLQGISAEHWDLIRQVVLEVEYFATKDRVIETLEARGFTTYWFASERERYGAVQSEVCMVYAWRAEDRL
;
A
#
# COMPACT_ATOMS: atom_id res chain seq x y z
N MET A 1 -10.48 30.31 -11.07
CA MET A 1 -9.41 30.59 -10.08
C MET A 1 -9.75 29.84 -8.80
N VAL A 2 -8.98 28.81 -8.45
CA VAL A 2 -9.10 28.18 -7.12
C VAL A 2 -8.47 29.14 -6.11
N SER A 3 -9.22 29.51 -5.07
CA SER A 3 -8.78 30.41 -3.98
C SER A 3 -7.37 30.06 -3.49
N LEU A 4 -6.55 31.07 -3.16
CA LEU A 4 -5.24 30.90 -2.53
C LEU A 4 -5.30 30.03 -1.26
N SER A 5 -6.44 30.00 -0.55
CA SER A 5 -6.66 29.10 0.59
C SER A 5 -6.80 27.63 0.17
N LEU A 6 -7.59 27.33 -0.88
CA LEU A 6 -7.72 25.97 -1.41
C LEU A 6 -6.41 25.47 -2.02
N ARG A 7 -5.64 26.34 -2.70
CA ARG A 7 -4.32 25.97 -3.23
C ARG A 7 -3.33 25.58 -2.15
N ARG A 8 -3.35 26.24 -0.99
CA ARG A 8 -2.46 25.92 0.14
C ARG A 8 -2.87 24.63 0.86
N VAL A 9 -4.17 24.33 0.88
CA VAL A 9 -4.72 23.09 1.47
C VAL A 9 -4.53 21.89 0.55
N LEU A 10 -4.53 22.08 -0.77
CA LEU A 10 -4.34 21.01 -1.77
C LEU A 10 -2.88 20.82 -2.21
N PHE A 11 -2.06 21.87 -2.19
CA PHE A 11 -0.68 21.86 -2.73
C PHE A 11 0.36 22.52 -1.81
N GLY A 12 0.04 22.70 -0.53
CA GLY A 12 1.02 23.12 0.49
C GLY A 12 2.06 22.02 0.76
N PRO A 13 3.24 22.34 1.31
CA PRO A 13 4.22 21.31 1.66
C PRO A 13 3.59 20.26 2.60
N PRO A 14 3.98 18.98 2.50
CA PRO A 14 3.44 17.92 3.34
C PRO A 14 3.64 18.27 4.82
N ASN A 15 2.53 18.34 5.54
CA ASN A 15 2.50 18.45 7.00
C ASN A 15 2.19 17.07 7.57
N GLY A 16 3.16 16.17 7.43
CA GLY A 16 3.06 14.81 7.98
C GLY A 16 2.68 14.84 9.45
N GLY A 17 1.76 13.96 9.85
CA GLY A 17 1.33 13.84 11.24
C GLY A 17 0.17 14.78 11.65
N SER A 18 -0.43 15.51 10.71
CA SER A 18 -1.67 16.25 11.01
C SER A 18 -2.83 15.27 11.28
N PRO A 19 -3.72 15.54 12.26
CA PRO A 19 -4.84 14.66 12.55
C PRO A 19 -5.99 14.87 11.54
N VAL A 20 -6.68 13.79 11.18
CA VAL A 20 -7.88 13.80 10.34
C VAL A 20 -8.85 12.72 10.81
N THR A 21 -10.16 12.96 10.67
CA THR A 21 -11.18 11.94 10.91
C THR A 21 -11.65 11.38 9.58
N LEU A 22 -11.49 10.06 9.41
CA LEU A 22 -11.95 9.31 8.24
C LEU A 22 -13.49 9.14 8.27
N PRO A 23 -14.14 8.87 7.13
CA PRO A 23 -15.60 8.66 7.08
C PRO A 23 -16.12 7.52 7.98
N ASN A 24 -15.30 6.50 8.27
CA ASN A 24 -15.62 5.43 9.22
C ASN A 24 -15.46 5.83 10.71
N GLY A 25 -15.14 7.10 11.00
CA GLY A 25 -14.99 7.64 12.35
C GLY A 25 -13.60 7.53 12.97
N MET A 26 -12.65 6.82 12.33
CA MET A 26 -11.28 6.74 12.84
C MET A 26 -10.58 8.09 12.76
N ARG A 27 -9.95 8.52 13.87
CA ARG A 27 -9.12 9.73 13.90
C ARG A 27 -7.64 9.36 13.74
N ILE A 28 -7.15 9.43 12.51
CA ILE A 28 -5.77 9.04 12.17
C ILE A 28 -4.86 10.27 12.02
N ARG A 29 -3.56 10.01 11.96
CA ARG A 29 -2.52 10.91 11.47
C ARG A 29 -2.37 10.69 9.96
N GLN A 30 -2.37 11.77 9.19
CA GLN A 30 -2.20 11.73 7.73
C GLN A 30 -0.87 12.35 7.30
N TRP A 31 -0.40 11.96 6.11
CA TRP A 31 0.68 12.64 5.41
C TRP A 31 0.15 13.89 4.68
N GLN A 32 -0.80 13.67 3.77
CA GLN A 32 -1.52 14.72 3.04
C GLN A 32 -2.98 14.32 2.84
N ARG A 33 -3.87 15.34 2.78
CA ARG A 33 -5.31 15.11 2.67
C ARG A 33 -5.73 14.47 1.35
N ILE A 34 -5.09 14.83 0.24
CA ILE A 34 -5.41 14.26 -1.07
C ILE A 34 -5.05 12.76 -1.09
N GLU A 35 -3.83 12.41 -0.69
CA GLU A 35 -3.38 11.02 -0.61
C GLU A 35 -4.25 10.20 0.35
N THR A 36 -4.60 10.77 1.50
CA THR A 36 -5.45 10.08 2.48
C THR A 36 -6.85 9.79 1.94
N ASN A 37 -7.45 10.74 1.22
CA ASN A 37 -8.76 10.54 0.61
C ASN A 37 -8.72 9.47 -0.49
N PHE A 38 -7.66 9.48 -1.31
CA PHE A 38 -7.45 8.47 -2.34
C PHE A 38 -7.30 7.08 -1.73
N LEU A 39 -6.34 6.92 -0.80
CA LEU A 39 -6.12 5.67 -0.07
C LEU A 39 -7.39 5.17 0.62
N TYR A 40 -8.18 6.06 1.25
CA TYR A 40 -9.43 5.66 1.91
C TYR A 40 -10.43 5.06 0.92
N GLY A 41 -10.59 5.67 -0.27
CA GLY A 41 -11.47 5.14 -1.31
C GLY A 41 -11.02 3.77 -1.79
N GLU A 42 -9.71 3.56 -1.95
CA GLU A 42 -9.16 2.30 -2.45
C GLU A 42 -9.18 1.17 -1.44
N THR A 43 -8.99 1.47 -0.15
CA THR A 43 -8.93 0.45 0.90
C THR A 43 -10.29 0.21 1.56
N PHE A 44 -11.01 1.26 1.95
CA PHE A 44 -12.27 1.16 2.71
C PHE A 44 -13.53 1.32 1.84
N GLY A 45 -13.41 1.68 0.56
CA GLY A 45 -14.55 1.83 -0.34
C GLY A 45 -15.27 0.51 -0.64
N GLU A 46 -16.51 0.61 -1.15
CA GLU A 46 -17.31 -0.56 -1.57
C GLU A 46 -16.58 -1.42 -2.61
N ASP A 47 -15.86 -0.76 -3.53
CA ASP A 47 -15.06 -1.40 -4.57
C ASP A 47 -13.61 -1.68 -4.15
N SER A 48 -13.32 -1.80 -2.86
CA SER A 48 -11.96 -1.99 -2.33
C SER A 48 -11.16 -3.04 -3.11
N VAL A 49 -9.98 -2.65 -3.61
CA VAL A 49 -9.09 -3.59 -4.31
C VAL A 49 -8.49 -4.62 -3.36
N TYR A 50 -8.62 -4.47 -2.05
CA TYR A 50 -8.04 -5.39 -1.10
C TYR A 50 -9.03 -6.44 -0.56
N ALA A 51 -10.32 -6.30 -0.89
CA ALA A 51 -11.37 -7.22 -0.45
C ALA A 51 -12.40 -7.54 -1.54
N LYS A 52 -11.99 -7.51 -2.81
CA LYS A 52 -12.86 -7.85 -3.93
C LYS A 52 -13.39 -9.28 -3.79
N GLY A 53 -14.70 -9.45 -3.94
CA GLY A 53 -15.36 -10.76 -4.04
C GLY A 53 -15.09 -11.73 -2.87
N ASN A 54 -14.74 -11.23 -1.68
CA ASN A 54 -14.27 -12.04 -0.55
C ASN A 54 -13.10 -12.98 -0.93
N LEU A 55 -12.23 -12.53 -1.82
CA LEU A 55 -11.06 -13.28 -2.25
C LEU A 55 -9.98 -13.36 -1.16
N ILE A 56 -9.99 -12.46 -0.18
CA ILE A 56 -9.14 -12.52 1.01
C ILE A 56 -10.04 -12.62 2.24
N ASP A 57 -9.73 -13.59 3.11
CA ASP A 57 -10.47 -13.86 4.33
C ASP A 57 -9.78 -13.26 5.55
N PHE A 58 -10.35 -12.20 6.10
CA PHE A 58 -9.84 -11.50 7.29
C PHE A 58 -10.56 -12.00 8.54
N ARG A 59 -10.05 -13.10 9.11
CA ARG A 59 -10.61 -13.72 10.31
C ARG A 59 -10.15 -12.99 11.59
N PRO A 60 -11.00 -12.87 12.63
CA PRO A 60 -10.52 -12.50 13.96
C PRO A 60 -9.36 -13.39 14.41
N GLY A 61 -8.30 -12.80 14.94
CA GLY A 61 -7.07 -13.48 15.35
C GLY A 61 -6.04 -13.69 14.23
N ALA A 62 -6.27 -13.12 13.05
CA ALA A 62 -5.36 -13.24 11.91
C ALA A 62 -3.99 -12.57 12.17
N VAL A 63 -2.93 -13.22 11.70
CA VAL A 63 -1.59 -12.63 11.56
C VAL A 63 -1.45 -12.03 10.16
N VAL A 64 -1.26 -10.72 10.08
CA VAL A 64 -1.19 -9.96 8.82
C VAL A 64 0.20 -9.38 8.64
N VAL A 65 0.76 -9.52 7.44
CA VAL A 65 1.98 -8.82 7.01
C VAL A 65 1.59 -7.81 5.93
N ASP A 66 1.86 -6.52 6.16
CA ASP A 66 1.60 -5.41 5.26
C ASP A 66 2.93 -4.84 4.75
N ALA A 67 3.37 -5.30 3.57
CA ALA A 67 4.57 -4.79 2.91
C ALA A 67 4.24 -3.54 2.10
N GLY A 68 4.87 -2.42 2.45
CA GLY A 68 4.56 -1.09 1.92
C GLY A 68 3.33 -0.48 2.58
N ALA A 69 3.36 -0.38 3.91
CA ALA A 69 2.22 0.06 4.72
C ALA A 69 1.89 1.56 4.56
N ASN A 70 2.79 2.38 4.01
CA ASN A 70 2.62 3.83 3.90
C ASN A 70 2.26 4.45 5.27
N ILE A 71 1.15 5.16 5.40
CA ILE A 71 0.65 5.70 6.69
C ILE A 71 -0.19 4.69 7.48
N GLY A 72 -0.32 3.44 7.03
CA GLY A 72 -1.05 2.35 7.69
C GLY A 72 -2.51 2.19 7.27
N MET A 73 -2.90 2.65 6.08
CA MET A 73 -4.31 2.58 5.64
C MET A 73 -4.78 1.13 5.45
N PHE A 74 -3.99 0.29 4.78
CA PHE A 74 -4.29 -1.15 4.67
C PHE A 74 -4.20 -1.84 6.04
N THR A 75 -3.14 -1.56 6.82
CA THR A 75 -2.99 -2.04 8.21
C THR A 75 -4.27 -1.84 9.04
N LEU A 76 -4.83 -0.62 9.06
CA LEU A 76 -6.07 -0.33 9.80
C LEU A 76 -7.30 -0.96 9.17
N PHE A 77 -7.35 -1.08 7.84
CA PHE A 77 -8.40 -1.80 7.13
C PHE A 77 -8.43 -3.28 7.49
N ALA A 78 -7.28 -3.96 7.47
CA ALA A 78 -7.17 -5.37 7.85
C ALA A 78 -7.61 -5.58 9.30
N ALA A 79 -7.12 -4.74 10.23
CA ALA A 79 -7.54 -4.79 11.64
C ALA A 79 -9.06 -4.58 11.80
N LEU A 80 -9.66 -3.65 11.04
CA LEU A 80 -11.10 -3.44 11.03
C LEU A 80 -11.86 -4.67 10.50
N ARG A 81 -11.38 -5.28 9.41
CA ARG A 81 -11.98 -6.50 8.85
C ARG A 81 -11.91 -7.68 9.83
N CYS A 82 -10.81 -7.78 10.58
CA CYS A 82 -10.65 -8.73 11.68
C CYS A 82 -11.37 -8.33 12.98
N ARG A 83 -12.19 -7.26 12.96
CA ARG A 83 -13.01 -6.79 14.09
C ARG A 83 -12.18 -6.41 15.32
N GLY A 84 -11.01 -5.81 15.10
CA GLY A 84 -10.09 -5.38 16.15
C GLY A 84 -9.36 -6.53 16.85
N GLU A 85 -9.36 -7.74 16.27
CA GLU A 85 -8.63 -8.89 16.76
C GLU A 85 -7.61 -9.34 15.70
N ALA A 86 -6.37 -8.88 15.79
CA ALA A 86 -5.33 -9.20 14.81
C ALA A 86 -3.93 -8.90 15.35
N GLU A 87 -2.92 -9.54 14.76
CA GLU A 87 -1.53 -9.14 14.90
C GLU A 87 -1.01 -8.71 13.53
N VAL A 88 -0.56 -7.45 13.40
CA VAL A 88 -0.18 -6.86 12.11
C VAL A 88 1.27 -6.41 12.13
N PHE A 89 2.07 -6.89 11.18
CA PHE A 89 3.45 -6.45 10.94
C PHE A 89 3.47 -5.53 9.72
N ALA A 90 3.66 -4.23 9.95
CA ALA A 90 3.49 -3.18 8.95
C ALA A 90 4.83 -2.56 8.58
N PHE A 91 5.26 -2.72 7.33
CA PHE A 91 6.58 -2.32 6.84
C PHE A 91 6.50 -1.05 6.01
N GLU A 92 7.18 0.01 6.44
CA GLU A 92 7.32 1.24 5.67
C GLU A 92 8.79 1.69 5.65
N PRO A 93 9.48 1.65 4.49
CA PRO A 93 10.90 1.97 4.41
C PRO A 93 11.20 3.46 4.59
N ILE A 94 10.32 4.37 4.18
CA ILE A 94 10.59 5.80 4.20
C ILE A 94 10.41 6.36 5.62
N PRO A 95 11.46 6.86 6.30
CA PRO A 95 11.38 7.29 7.70
C PRO A 95 10.32 8.36 7.98
N SER A 96 10.12 9.31 7.06
CA SER A 96 9.10 10.35 7.23
C SER A 96 7.69 9.80 7.14
N THR A 97 7.41 8.90 6.20
CA THR A 97 6.11 8.22 6.09
C THR A 97 5.91 7.25 7.26
N PHE A 98 6.96 6.48 7.61
CA PHE A 98 6.99 5.59 8.76
C PHE A 98 6.63 6.29 10.07
N SER A 99 7.07 7.54 10.28
CA SER A 99 6.71 8.29 11.49
C SER A 99 5.19 8.48 11.65
N VAL A 100 4.45 8.58 10.53
CA VAL A 100 2.99 8.65 10.53
C VAL A 100 2.37 7.27 10.77
N LEU A 101 2.90 6.22 10.13
CA LEU A 101 2.52 4.83 10.40
C LEU A 101 2.67 4.49 11.88
N ALA A 102 3.83 4.78 12.47
CA ALA A 102 4.13 4.52 13.86
C ALA A 102 3.16 5.25 14.80
N ALA A 103 2.78 6.48 14.47
CA ALA A 103 1.79 7.22 15.25
C ALA A 103 0.38 6.58 15.17
N ASN A 104 -0.02 6.11 13.99
CA ASN A 104 -1.29 5.41 13.78
C ASN A 104 -1.30 4.03 14.45
N ALA A 105 -0.24 3.25 14.31
CA ALA A 105 -0.05 1.97 14.98
C ALA A 105 -0.09 2.13 16.51
N ALA A 106 0.58 3.15 17.05
CA ALA A 106 0.53 3.44 18.49
C ALA A 106 -0.88 3.79 18.98
N ALA A 107 -1.67 4.52 18.18
CA ALA A 107 -3.07 4.81 18.50
C ALA A 107 -3.94 3.53 18.42
N ALA A 108 -3.72 2.68 17.43
CA ALA A 108 -4.39 1.38 17.30
C ALA A 108 -4.12 0.49 18.52
N ASN A 109 -2.85 0.39 18.95
CA ASN A 109 -2.42 -0.40 20.11
C ASN A 109 -2.97 0.14 21.44
N ARG A 110 -3.33 1.44 21.50
CA ARG A 110 -4.05 2.04 22.65
C ARG A 110 -5.57 1.82 22.59
N GLY A 111 -6.08 1.16 21.55
CA GLY A 111 -7.51 0.93 21.36
C GLY A 111 -8.30 2.15 20.89
N GLU A 112 -7.62 3.21 20.39
CA GLU A 112 -8.31 4.45 19.96
C GLU A 112 -9.27 4.22 18.78
N TYR A 113 -9.10 3.11 18.04
CA TYR A 113 -9.95 2.72 16.91
C TYR A 113 -10.95 1.60 17.23
N ALA A 114 -11.00 1.13 18.48
CA ALA A 114 -11.80 -0.03 18.86
C ALA A 114 -13.29 0.12 18.52
N ALA A 115 -13.83 1.34 18.71
CA ALA A 115 -15.22 1.67 18.38
C ALA A 115 -15.49 1.58 16.87
N ALA A 116 -14.61 2.13 16.03
CA ALA A 116 -14.75 2.07 14.57
C ALA A 116 -14.63 0.62 14.05
N MET A 117 -13.81 -0.21 14.71
CA MET A 117 -13.60 -1.61 14.37
C MET A 117 -14.69 -2.55 14.90
N SER A 118 -15.69 -2.03 15.65
CA SER A 118 -16.69 -2.86 16.33
C SER A 118 -16.05 -3.98 17.16
N THR A 119 -14.99 -3.61 17.88
CA THR A 119 -14.13 -4.55 18.63
C THR A 119 -14.90 -5.22 19.73
N ARG A 120 -14.80 -6.55 19.82
CA ARG A 120 -15.48 -7.31 20.87
C ARG A 120 -14.68 -7.25 22.18
N PRO A 121 -15.34 -7.35 23.35
CA PRO A 121 -14.63 -7.54 24.61
C PRO A 121 -13.68 -8.75 24.53
N GLY A 122 -12.42 -8.55 24.94
CA GLY A 122 -11.39 -9.60 24.92
C GLY A 122 -10.62 -9.74 23.60
N ALA A 123 -11.04 -9.06 22.52
CA ALA A 123 -10.24 -8.98 21.31
C ALA A 123 -8.94 -8.21 21.57
N SER A 124 -7.85 -8.68 20.96
CA SER A 124 -6.53 -8.07 21.06
C SER A 124 -6.06 -7.63 19.68
N LEU A 125 -5.67 -6.37 19.57
CA LEU A 125 -5.01 -5.81 18.39
C LEU A 125 -3.59 -5.41 18.76
N THR A 126 -2.61 -5.95 18.03
CA THR A 126 -1.23 -5.48 18.09
C THR A 126 -0.74 -5.15 16.69
N VAL A 127 -0.27 -3.93 16.50
CA VAL A 127 0.37 -3.46 15.28
C VAL A 127 1.83 -3.20 15.58
N HIS A 128 2.71 -3.89 14.85
CA HIS A 128 4.17 -3.76 14.89
C HIS A 128 4.63 -2.94 13.67
N PRO A 129 4.80 -1.61 13.80
CA PRO A 129 5.35 -0.80 12.72
C PRO A 129 6.87 -1.03 12.63
N ILE A 130 7.37 -1.37 11.43
CA ILE A 130 8.78 -1.67 11.17
C ILE A 130 9.31 -0.75 10.07
N ASN A 131 10.41 -0.04 10.35
CA ASN A 131 11.01 0.91 9.41
C ASN A 131 12.06 0.25 8.51
N CYS A 132 11.60 -0.65 7.65
CA CYS A 132 12.41 -1.24 6.57
C CYS A 132 11.50 -1.62 5.39
N GLY A 133 12.12 -1.89 4.24
CA GLY A 133 11.45 -2.52 3.10
C GLY A 133 11.68 -4.03 3.09
N LEU A 134 10.77 -4.77 2.47
CA LEU A 134 10.98 -6.19 2.19
C LEU A 134 11.67 -6.36 0.82
N SER A 135 12.60 -7.31 0.73
CA SER A 135 13.33 -7.65 -0.52
C SER A 135 13.82 -9.10 -0.46
N ASP A 136 14.59 -9.52 -1.45
CA ASP A 136 15.35 -10.76 -1.51
C ASP A 136 16.69 -10.71 -0.75
N THR A 137 17.19 -9.52 -0.43
CA THR A 137 18.49 -9.30 0.22
C THR A 137 18.41 -8.51 1.51
N ARG A 138 19.50 -8.54 2.29
CA ARG A 138 19.73 -7.67 3.44
C ARG A 138 20.71 -6.56 3.04
N ASP A 139 20.18 -5.41 2.64
CA ASP A 139 20.99 -4.30 2.14
C ASP A 139 20.49 -2.95 2.68
N GLU A 140 21.36 -1.94 2.62
CA GLU A 140 20.96 -0.54 2.69
C GLU A 140 20.98 0.06 1.29
N VAL A 141 19.84 0.62 0.86
CA VAL A 141 19.71 1.19 -0.49
C VAL A 141 19.17 2.61 -0.44
N MET A 142 19.52 3.39 -1.47
CA MET A 142 19.04 4.75 -1.64
C MET A 142 17.70 4.75 -2.38
N PHE A 143 16.63 5.21 -1.71
CA PHE A 143 15.30 5.41 -2.31
C PHE A 143 15.12 6.84 -2.80
N GLN A 144 14.38 7.00 -3.91
CA GLN A 144 13.85 8.29 -4.34
C GLN A 144 12.50 8.53 -3.64
N HIS A 145 12.52 9.28 -2.55
CA HIS A 145 11.31 9.68 -1.84
C HIS A 145 10.66 10.89 -2.52
N HIS A 146 9.36 10.78 -2.79
CA HIS A 146 8.53 11.85 -3.32
C HIS A 146 7.67 12.47 -2.20
N PRO A 147 8.18 13.45 -1.42
CA PRO A 147 7.46 14.02 -0.27
C PRO A 147 6.10 14.62 -0.61
N ASN A 148 5.94 15.13 -1.83
CA ASN A 148 4.70 15.75 -2.28
C ASN A 148 3.66 14.75 -2.82
N PHE A 149 4.03 13.48 -2.99
CA PHE A 149 3.14 12.37 -3.33
C PHE A 149 3.77 11.04 -2.88
N SER A 150 3.59 10.68 -1.61
CA SER A 150 4.38 9.60 -0.99
C SER A 150 4.15 8.23 -1.62
N LEU A 151 2.95 8.01 -2.16
CA LEU A 151 2.53 6.82 -2.91
C LEU A 151 3.43 6.49 -4.10
N TRP A 152 4.24 7.43 -4.61
CA TRP A 152 5.13 7.13 -5.75
C TRP A 152 6.60 6.98 -5.36
N SER A 153 6.89 6.84 -4.06
CA SER A 153 8.27 6.64 -3.60
C SER A 153 8.74 5.25 -4.01
N THR A 154 9.77 5.17 -4.85
CA THR A 154 10.31 3.90 -5.34
C THR A 154 11.84 3.91 -5.30
N ARG A 155 12.42 2.71 -5.39
CA ARG A 155 13.86 2.51 -5.57
C ARG A 155 14.31 2.68 -7.02
N ASP A 156 13.40 2.59 -7.99
CA ASP A 156 13.72 2.63 -9.42
C ASP A 156 13.54 4.05 -9.99
N ALA A 157 14.66 4.69 -10.36
CA ALA A 157 14.66 6.06 -10.89
C ALA A 157 14.08 6.17 -12.31
N ASP A 158 14.13 5.10 -13.10
CA ASP A 158 13.57 5.07 -14.45
C ASP A 158 12.06 4.82 -14.39
N PHE A 159 11.62 3.99 -13.44
CA PHE A 159 10.22 3.81 -13.06
C PHE A 159 9.56 5.13 -12.63
N ALA A 160 10.19 5.87 -11.72
CA ALA A 160 9.67 7.15 -11.23
C ALA A 160 9.44 8.15 -12.40
N ARG A 161 10.32 8.16 -13.40
CA ARG A 161 10.18 8.98 -14.61
C ARG A 161 9.00 8.55 -15.48
N GLN A 162 8.86 7.25 -15.75
CA GLN A 162 7.78 6.73 -16.59
C GLN A 162 6.39 6.99 -16.00
N ARG A 163 6.24 6.90 -14.67
CA ARG A 163 4.96 7.15 -14.00
C ARG A 163 4.54 8.62 -14.03
N VAL A 164 5.50 9.54 -13.89
CA VAL A 164 5.24 10.98 -14.04
C VAL A 164 4.71 11.28 -15.45
N ASP A 165 5.32 10.69 -16.48
CA ASP A 165 4.87 10.87 -17.86
C ASP A 165 3.47 10.28 -18.11
N ARG A 166 3.15 9.13 -17.51
CA ARG A 166 1.82 8.49 -17.57
C ARG A 166 0.75 9.34 -16.89
N PHE A 167 0.99 9.81 -15.67
CA PHE A 167 0.07 10.69 -14.96
C PHE A 167 -0.18 12.00 -15.72
N VAL A 168 0.86 12.58 -16.33
CA VAL A 168 0.71 13.75 -17.21
C VAL A 168 -0.23 13.46 -18.37
N ALA A 169 -0.12 12.27 -18.98
CA ALA A 169 -0.99 11.85 -20.07
C ALA A 169 -2.44 11.66 -19.60
N ASP A 170 -2.67 10.98 -18.48
CA ASP A 170 -4.00 10.68 -17.94
C ASP A 170 -4.73 11.96 -17.48
N VAL A 171 -4.05 12.84 -16.74
CA VAL A 171 -4.61 14.13 -16.31
C VAL A 171 -4.87 15.05 -17.51
N ALA A 172 -3.97 15.08 -18.50
CA ALA A 172 -4.21 15.83 -19.73
C ALA A 172 -5.41 15.31 -20.53
N GLY A 173 -5.66 14.00 -20.49
CA GLY A 173 -6.82 13.35 -21.11
C GLY A 173 -8.16 13.64 -20.41
N MET A 174 -8.15 13.80 -19.09
CA MET A 174 -9.37 14.13 -18.30
C MET A 174 -9.84 15.58 -18.49
N ILE A 175 -8.95 16.50 -18.84
CA ILE A 175 -9.31 17.90 -19.08
C ILE A 175 -9.84 18.04 -20.53
N ARG A 176 -11.05 17.51 -20.79
CA ARG A 176 -11.75 17.55 -22.09
C ARG A 176 -11.98 18.96 -22.67
N VAL A 177 -11.76 20.01 -21.89
CA VAL A 177 -12.11 21.40 -22.21
C VAL A 177 -10.91 22.23 -22.67
N ILE A 178 -9.67 21.72 -22.56
CA ILE A 178 -8.45 22.47 -22.90
C ILE A 178 -7.72 21.76 -24.06
N PRO A 179 -7.31 22.48 -25.12
CA PRO A 179 -6.51 21.90 -26.20
C PRO A 179 -5.28 21.17 -25.65
N ALA A 180 -4.98 19.96 -26.14
CA ALA A 180 -3.94 19.07 -25.59
C ALA A 180 -2.55 19.73 -25.40
N ARG A 181 -2.23 20.77 -26.19
CA ARG A 181 -0.99 21.56 -26.04
C ARG A 181 -1.02 22.52 -24.83
N LEU A 182 -2.18 23.08 -24.48
CA LEU A 182 -2.36 23.92 -23.28
C LEU A 182 -2.56 23.09 -22.01
N GLY A 183 -3.18 21.92 -22.10
CA GLY A 183 -3.34 21.00 -20.96
C GLY A 183 -1.99 20.59 -20.35
N ARG A 184 -1.01 20.24 -21.19
CA ARG A 184 0.36 19.93 -20.74
C ARG A 184 1.03 21.09 -20.00
N VAL A 185 0.80 22.34 -20.42
CA VAL A 185 1.38 23.53 -19.79
C VAL A 185 0.72 23.82 -18.43
N ALA A 186 -0.59 23.58 -18.30
CA ALA A 186 -1.31 23.77 -17.05
C ALA A 186 -0.93 22.73 -15.97
N VAL A 187 -0.56 21.51 -16.37
CA VAL A 187 -0.21 20.40 -15.47
C VAL A 187 1.28 20.43 -15.07
N ARG A 188 2.16 21.03 -15.88
CA ARG A 188 3.61 21.19 -15.59
C ARG A 188 3.97 21.68 -14.17
N PRO A 189 3.36 22.74 -13.61
CA PRO A 189 3.69 23.17 -12.25
C PRO A 189 3.24 22.17 -11.18
N ILE A 190 2.15 21.43 -11.41
CA ILE A 190 1.69 20.36 -10.50
C ILE A 190 2.69 19.21 -10.54
N VAL A 191 3.12 18.80 -11.73
CA VAL A 191 4.13 17.75 -11.94
C VAL A 191 5.48 18.12 -11.37
N ALA A 192 5.94 19.36 -11.59
CA ALA A 192 7.20 19.84 -11.02
C ALA A 192 7.14 19.92 -9.49
N TRP A 193 5.97 20.18 -8.91
CA TRP A 193 5.75 20.11 -7.47
C TRP A 193 5.75 18.65 -6.98
N MET A 194 5.09 17.71 -7.67
CA MET A 194 5.09 16.27 -7.33
C MET A 194 6.47 15.60 -7.52
N GLY A 195 7.25 16.06 -8.49
CA GLY A 195 8.57 15.52 -8.85
C GLY A 195 9.73 15.98 -7.98
N ARG A 196 9.47 16.62 -6.82
CA ARG A 196 10.55 16.88 -5.85
C ARG A 196 11.00 15.55 -5.27
N ILE A 197 12.26 15.19 -5.49
CA ILE A 197 12.86 13.96 -4.99
C ILE A 197 13.76 14.29 -3.80
N LYS A 198 13.63 13.52 -2.72
CA LYS A 198 14.62 13.44 -1.65
C LYS A 198 15.20 12.04 -1.66
N THR A 199 16.52 11.94 -1.62
CA THR A 199 17.16 10.64 -1.48
C THR A 199 17.22 10.27 -0.02
N VAL A 200 16.78 9.06 0.33
CA VAL A 200 16.81 8.54 1.69
C VAL A 200 17.38 7.13 1.68
N THR A 201 18.29 6.84 2.60
CA THR A 201 18.80 5.48 2.80
C THR A 201 17.80 4.68 3.62
N VAL A 202 17.47 3.48 3.15
CA VAL A 202 16.53 2.57 3.82
C VAL A 202 17.14 1.19 3.94
N ALA A 203 16.81 0.50 5.03
CA ALA A 203 17.16 -0.90 5.21
C ALA A 203 16.15 -1.80 4.47
N LEU A 204 16.67 -2.85 3.82
CA LEU A 204 15.89 -3.93 3.21
C LEU A 204 16.16 -5.24 3.93
N VAL A 205 15.13 -6.08 4.07
CA VAL A 205 15.26 -7.41 4.67
C VAL A 205 14.39 -8.45 3.95
N PRO A 206 14.80 -9.73 3.92
CA PRO A 206 13.93 -10.81 3.51
C PRO A 206 12.76 -11.02 4.47
N LEU A 207 11.58 -11.37 3.94
CA LEU A 207 10.43 -11.72 4.79
C LEU A 207 10.75 -12.91 5.71
N SER A 208 11.55 -13.88 5.23
CA SER A 208 12.00 -15.01 6.05
C SER A 208 12.76 -14.57 7.30
N SER A 209 13.57 -13.52 7.18
CA SER A 209 14.30 -12.97 8.31
C SER A 209 13.38 -12.35 9.35
N VAL A 210 12.25 -11.77 8.92
CA VAL A 210 11.21 -11.27 9.83
C VAL A 210 10.49 -12.43 10.51
N ILE A 211 10.11 -13.46 9.75
CA ILE A 211 9.47 -14.67 10.27
C ILE A 211 10.31 -15.27 11.39
N GLU A 212 11.61 -15.44 11.16
CA GLU A 212 12.56 -15.95 12.16
C GLU A 212 12.68 -15.02 13.38
N GLN A 213 12.86 -13.71 13.14
CA GLN A 213 13.06 -12.71 14.20
C GLN A 213 11.85 -12.62 15.13
N HIS A 214 10.64 -12.63 14.57
CA HIS A 214 9.39 -12.53 15.32
C HIS A 214 8.79 -13.89 15.70
N ARG A 215 9.42 -14.99 15.27
CA ARG A 215 8.97 -16.37 15.49
C ARG A 215 7.53 -16.59 15.03
N LEU A 216 7.22 -16.09 13.82
CA LEU A 216 5.89 -16.26 13.24
C LEU A 216 5.66 -17.73 12.91
N ASP A 217 4.56 -18.28 13.41
CA ASP A 217 4.12 -19.65 13.13
C ASP A 217 3.09 -19.73 11.99
N ARG A 218 2.57 -18.58 11.55
CA ARG A 218 1.66 -18.42 10.41
C ARG A 218 1.61 -16.97 9.93
N ILE A 219 1.21 -16.79 8.69
CA ILE A 219 0.82 -15.52 8.07
C ILE A 219 -0.52 -15.76 7.38
N ASP A 220 -1.59 -15.30 8.02
CA ASP A 220 -2.95 -15.44 7.52
C ASP A 220 -3.22 -14.52 6.33
N VAL A 221 -2.56 -13.35 6.23
CA VAL A 221 -2.64 -12.47 5.05
C VAL A 221 -1.27 -11.83 4.80
N LEU A 222 -0.71 -12.05 3.62
CA LEU A 222 0.44 -11.29 3.13
C LEU A 222 -0.03 -10.28 2.08
N LYS A 223 0.04 -8.99 2.40
CA LYS A 223 -0.14 -7.90 1.42
C LYS A 223 1.23 -7.44 0.92
N VAL A 224 1.36 -7.30 -0.40
CA VAL A 224 2.55 -6.76 -1.05
C VAL A 224 2.17 -5.66 -2.03
N ASP A 225 2.54 -4.44 -1.71
CA ASP A 225 2.38 -3.28 -2.59
C ASP A 225 3.58 -2.38 -2.28
N VAL A 226 4.62 -2.56 -3.10
CA VAL A 226 5.99 -2.08 -2.86
C VAL A 226 6.57 -1.41 -4.11
N GLU A 227 5.69 -0.97 -5.01
CA GLU A 227 6.01 -0.07 -6.12
C GLU A 227 7.13 -0.57 -7.05
N GLY A 228 7.01 -1.83 -7.49
CA GLY A 228 7.89 -2.48 -8.48
C GLY A 228 8.90 -3.49 -7.91
N ALA A 229 8.83 -3.78 -6.60
CA ALA A 229 9.72 -4.74 -5.94
C ALA A 229 9.04 -6.08 -5.57
N GLU A 230 7.86 -6.36 -6.13
CA GLU A 230 7.00 -7.49 -5.71
C GLU A 230 7.73 -8.83 -5.85
N VAL A 231 8.41 -9.04 -6.98
CA VAL A 231 9.18 -10.27 -7.23
C VAL A 231 10.32 -10.44 -6.23
N ALA A 232 11.00 -9.35 -5.87
CA ALA A 232 12.08 -9.39 -4.88
C ALA A 232 11.53 -9.77 -3.49
N VAL A 233 10.39 -9.22 -3.10
CA VAL A 233 9.70 -9.60 -1.85
C VAL A 233 9.39 -11.10 -1.83
N LEU A 234 8.84 -11.65 -2.91
CA LEU A 234 8.55 -13.09 -2.99
C LEU A 234 9.81 -13.96 -2.98
N GLN A 235 10.89 -13.50 -3.61
CA GLN A 235 12.19 -14.17 -3.61
C GLN A 235 12.87 -14.14 -2.23
N GLY A 236 12.52 -13.19 -1.36
CA GLY A 236 12.94 -13.15 0.05
C GLY A 236 12.27 -14.18 0.96
N ILE A 237 11.39 -15.04 0.42
CA ILE A 237 10.69 -16.10 1.16
C ILE A 237 11.39 -17.45 0.87
N SER A 238 12.11 -17.96 1.87
CA SER A 238 12.76 -19.27 1.88
C SER A 238 11.73 -20.38 1.71
N ALA A 239 12.14 -21.50 1.13
CA ALA A 239 11.23 -22.57 0.73
C ALA A 239 10.33 -23.06 1.87
N GLU A 240 10.91 -23.27 3.06
CA GLU A 240 10.26 -23.73 4.28
C GLU A 240 9.23 -22.76 4.87
N HIS A 241 9.31 -21.46 4.54
CA HIS A 241 8.41 -20.45 5.10
C HIS A 241 7.14 -20.24 4.26
N TRP A 242 7.08 -20.78 3.04
CA TRP A 242 5.90 -20.65 2.19
C TRP A 242 4.68 -21.35 2.77
N ASP A 243 4.88 -22.44 3.50
CA ASP A 243 3.79 -23.20 4.14
C ASP A 243 3.15 -22.43 5.31
N LEU A 244 3.84 -21.41 5.83
CA LEU A 244 3.29 -20.52 6.85
C LEU A 244 2.29 -19.52 6.26
N ILE A 245 2.34 -19.25 4.95
CA ILE A 245 1.54 -18.23 4.28
C ILE A 245 0.26 -18.87 3.74
N ARG A 246 -0.88 -18.32 4.18
CA ARG A 246 -2.21 -18.82 3.83
C ARG A 246 -2.77 -18.22 2.53
N GLN A 247 -2.62 -16.91 2.40
CA GLN A 247 -3.15 -16.14 1.28
C GLN A 247 -2.33 -14.87 1.08
N VAL A 248 -2.29 -14.42 -0.17
CA VAL A 248 -1.50 -13.28 -0.62
C VAL A 248 -2.38 -12.35 -1.44
N VAL A 249 -2.23 -11.05 -1.24
CA VAL A 249 -2.79 -10.01 -2.11
C VAL A 249 -1.68 -9.07 -2.52
N LEU A 250 -1.50 -8.90 -3.83
CA LEU A 250 -0.44 -8.07 -4.39
C LEU A 250 -1.02 -7.00 -5.31
N GLU A 251 -0.49 -5.79 -5.21
CA GLU A 251 -0.56 -4.81 -6.29
C GLU A 251 0.71 -4.94 -7.13
N VAL A 252 0.55 -5.27 -8.41
CA VAL A 252 1.65 -5.51 -9.34
C VAL A 252 1.60 -4.45 -10.42
N GLU A 253 2.65 -3.66 -10.51
CA GLU A 253 2.71 -2.44 -11.31
C GLU A 253 2.78 -2.65 -12.82
N TYR A 254 3.30 -3.81 -13.23
CA TYR A 254 3.47 -4.14 -14.64
C TYR A 254 2.88 -5.50 -14.96
N PHE A 255 2.05 -5.56 -16.00
CA PHE A 255 1.59 -6.83 -16.56
C PHE A 255 2.75 -7.77 -16.93
N ALA A 256 3.88 -7.23 -17.38
CA ALA A 256 5.07 -8.03 -17.69
C ALA A 256 5.64 -8.77 -16.45
N THR A 257 5.40 -8.23 -15.25
CA THR A 257 5.85 -8.83 -13.98
C THR A 257 4.78 -9.75 -13.38
N LYS A 258 3.50 -9.49 -13.67
CA LYS A 258 2.36 -10.27 -13.19
C LYS A 258 2.50 -11.77 -13.44
N ASP A 259 2.89 -12.17 -14.66
CA ASP A 259 2.99 -13.59 -15.02
C ASP A 259 4.03 -14.31 -14.14
N ARG A 260 5.18 -13.67 -13.89
CA ARG A 260 6.20 -14.21 -12.98
C ARG A 260 5.70 -14.33 -11.53
N VAL A 261 4.90 -13.36 -11.07
CA VAL A 261 4.28 -13.40 -9.73
C VAL A 261 3.31 -14.58 -9.63
N ILE A 262 2.44 -14.76 -10.63
CA ILE A 262 1.47 -15.86 -10.69
C ILE A 262 2.20 -17.21 -10.73
N GLU A 263 3.15 -17.38 -11.65
CA GLU A 263 3.95 -18.60 -11.76
C GLU A 263 4.65 -18.95 -10.44
N THR A 264 5.20 -17.95 -9.75
CA THR A 264 5.84 -18.13 -8.44
C THR A 264 4.85 -18.64 -7.40
N LEU A 265 3.64 -18.05 -7.33
CA LEU A 265 2.61 -18.43 -6.37
C LEU A 265 2.02 -19.82 -6.68
N GLU A 266 1.72 -20.11 -7.94
CA GLU A 266 1.18 -21.41 -8.37
C GLU A 266 2.17 -22.54 -8.14
N ALA A 267 3.47 -22.30 -8.37
CA ALA A 267 4.53 -23.25 -8.03
C ALA A 267 4.61 -23.58 -6.53
N ARG A 268 4.02 -22.75 -5.65
CA ARG A 268 3.91 -22.99 -4.20
C ARG A 268 2.54 -23.50 -3.76
N GLY A 269 1.70 -23.91 -4.72
CA GLY A 269 0.40 -24.54 -4.46
C GLY A 269 -0.74 -23.56 -4.20
N PHE A 270 -0.58 -22.28 -4.55
CA PHE A 270 -1.69 -21.33 -4.47
C PHE A 270 -2.57 -21.42 -5.72
N THR A 271 -3.88 -21.29 -5.52
CA THR A 271 -4.80 -20.88 -6.59
C THR A 271 -4.72 -19.38 -6.76
N THR A 272 -4.64 -18.89 -8.00
CA THR A 272 -4.53 -17.45 -8.26
C THR A 272 -5.76 -16.87 -8.97
N TYR A 273 -6.01 -15.58 -8.73
CA TYR A 273 -6.95 -14.76 -9.49
C TYR A 273 -6.34 -13.37 -9.67
N TRP A 274 -6.51 -12.76 -10.83
CA TRP A 274 -6.00 -11.40 -11.06
C TRP A 274 -6.96 -10.58 -11.89
N PHE A 275 -6.85 -9.25 -11.77
CA PHE A 275 -7.57 -8.32 -12.63
C PHE A 275 -6.79 -7.00 -12.78
N ALA A 276 -7.04 -6.27 -13.87
CA ALA A 276 -6.44 -4.96 -14.10
C ALA A 276 -7.16 -3.89 -13.26
N SER A 277 -6.49 -3.38 -12.22
CA SER A 277 -7.12 -2.59 -11.14
C SER A 277 -7.76 -1.31 -11.65
N GLU A 278 -7.02 -0.55 -12.45
CA GLU A 278 -7.49 0.74 -12.96
C GLU A 278 -8.30 0.62 -14.26
N ARG A 279 -8.04 -0.40 -15.09
CA ARG A 279 -8.78 -0.59 -16.36
C ARG A 279 -10.22 -1.01 -16.14
N GLU A 280 -10.47 -1.83 -15.11
CA GLU A 280 -11.84 -2.22 -14.75
C GLU A 280 -12.62 -1.08 -14.08
N ARG A 281 -11.94 -0.21 -13.32
CA ARG A 281 -12.57 0.94 -12.65
C ARG A 281 -12.77 2.14 -13.58
N TYR A 282 -11.86 2.35 -14.52
CA TYR A 282 -11.83 3.51 -15.39
C TYR A 282 -11.60 3.07 -16.84
N GLY A 283 -12.69 2.83 -17.58
CA GLY A 283 -12.67 2.24 -18.94
C GLY A 283 -11.91 3.02 -20.04
N ALA A 284 -11.17 4.08 -19.71
CA ALA A 284 -10.34 4.86 -20.63
C ALA A 284 -8.84 4.91 -20.23
N VAL A 285 -8.43 4.21 -19.17
CA VAL A 285 -7.06 4.30 -18.63
C VAL A 285 -6.18 3.19 -19.22
N GLN A 286 -4.95 3.52 -19.62
CA GLN A 286 -3.99 2.56 -20.19
C GLN A 286 -3.13 1.83 -19.15
N SER A 287 -3.45 1.97 -17.87
CA SER A 287 -2.67 1.45 -16.76
C SER A 287 -2.35 -0.04 -16.88
N GLU A 288 -1.16 -0.40 -16.40
CA GLU A 288 -0.65 -1.77 -16.38
C GLU A 288 -0.63 -2.34 -14.96
N VAL A 289 -1.21 -1.62 -14.00
CA VAL A 289 -1.37 -2.10 -12.63
C VAL A 289 -2.46 -3.16 -12.57
N CYS A 290 -2.16 -4.24 -11.88
CA CYS A 290 -3.10 -5.32 -11.61
C CYS A 290 -3.05 -5.75 -10.15
N MET A 291 -4.19 -6.20 -9.66
CA MET A 291 -4.25 -6.94 -8.41
C MET A 291 -4.09 -8.42 -8.69
N VAL A 292 -3.25 -9.09 -7.90
CA VAL A 292 -3.14 -10.55 -7.86
C VAL A 292 -3.56 -11.03 -6.48
N TYR A 293 -4.45 -12.01 -6.44
CA TYR A 293 -4.89 -12.71 -5.24
C TYR A 293 -4.45 -14.15 -5.35
N ALA A 294 -4.02 -14.72 -4.22
CA ALA A 294 -3.62 -16.10 -4.13
C ALA A 294 -4.09 -16.69 -2.81
N TRP A 295 -4.61 -17.90 -2.83
CA TRP A 295 -5.03 -18.63 -1.63
C TRP A 295 -4.79 -20.13 -1.79
N ARG A 296 -4.65 -20.86 -0.68
CA ARG A 296 -4.61 -22.32 -0.70
C ARG A 296 -6.02 -22.89 -0.87
N ALA A 297 -6.16 -23.90 -1.71
CA ALA A 297 -7.48 -24.44 -2.05
C ALA A 297 -8.17 -25.07 -0.84
N GLU A 298 -7.42 -25.75 0.03
CA GLU A 298 -7.93 -26.36 1.27
C GLU A 298 -8.54 -25.34 2.26
N ASP A 299 -8.16 -24.07 2.19
CA ASP A 299 -8.58 -23.03 3.13
C ASP A 299 -9.95 -22.41 2.82
N ARG A 300 -10.57 -22.81 1.71
CA ARG A 300 -11.85 -22.32 1.17
C ARG A 300 -13.03 -23.26 1.41
N LEU A 301 -12.80 -24.43 2.01
CA LEU A 301 -13.83 -25.43 2.33
C LEU A 301 -14.58 -25.11 3.62
#